data_AF-A0A9E2FF94-F1
#
_entry.id   AF-A0A9E2FF94-F1
#
_cell.length_a   1.000
_cell.length_b   1.000
_cell.length_c   1.000
_cell.angle_alpha   90.00
_cell.angle_beta   90.00
_cell.angle_gamma   90.00
#
_symmetry.space_group_name_H-M   'P 1'
#
loop_
_entity.id
_entity.type
_entity.pdbx_description
1 polymer ?
#
loop_
_entity_poly.entity_id
_entity_poly.type
_entity_poly.pdbx_seq_one_letter_code
_entity_poly.pdbx_strand_id
1 'polypeptide(L)'
;IGMAYITNILASGIILWIVHHFRLLIKKVKSGEPFHERNPRLIRKIAIGVLVWGPIRMMSFAGWGLFMLGGIDFPRLAMMSHFTPLTLELIFIGLGILLIAQVFEYGYRLQKEQDLTV
;
A
#
# COMPACT_ATOMS: atom_id res chain seq x y z
N ILE A 1 7.33 16.87 -18.14
CA ILE A 1 6.74 17.78 -17.12
C ILE A 1 5.40 17.22 -16.60
N GLY A 2 4.31 17.22 -17.37
CA GLY A 2 2.98 16.79 -16.89
C GLY A 2 2.89 15.39 -16.25
N MET A 3 3.46 14.36 -16.87
CA MET A 3 3.40 12.97 -16.36
C MET A 3 4.02 12.78 -14.97
N ALA A 4 5.10 13.51 -14.66
CA ALA A 4 5.77 13.45 -13.36
C ALA A 4 4.92 14.10 -12.25
N TYR A 5 4.21 15.19 -12.54
CA TYR A 5 3.27 15.80 -11.60
C TYR A 5 2.04 14.94 -11.39
N ILE A 6 1.49 14.36 -12.47
CA ILE A 6 0.33 13.46 -12.39
C ILE A 6 0.64 12.26 -11.49
N THR A 7 1.78 11.59 -11.71
CA THR A 7 2.16 10.42 -10.91
C THR A 7 2.43 10.77 -9.43
N ASN A 8 2.99 11.95 -9.13
CA ASN A 8 3.16 12.42 -7.75
C ASN A 8 1.82 12.74 -7.06
N ILE A 9 0.88 13.36 -7.77
CA ILE A 9 -0.48 13.61 -7.26
C ILE A 9 -1.16 12.28 -6.98
N LEU A 10 -1.07 11.30 -7.89
CA LEU A 10 -1.60 9.96 -7.70
C LEU A 10 -0.97 9.25 -6.50
N ALA A 11 0.37 9.28 -6.37
CA ALA A 11 1.07 8.68 -5.24
C ALA A 11 0.63 9.30 -3.90
N SER A 12 0.47 10.62 -3.86
CA SER A 12 0.00 11.34 -2.68
C SER A 12 -1.46 10.98 -2.35
N GLY A 13 -2.32 10.88 -3.36
CA GLY A 13 -3.71 10.44 -3.21
C GLY A 13 -3.82 9.03 -2.63
N ILE A 14 -2.96 8.11 -3.07
CA ILE A 14 -2.90 6.75 -2.52
C ILE A 14 -2.48 6.74 -1.06
N ILE A 15 -1.47 7.54 -0.67
CA ILE A 15 -1.07 7.66 0.73
C ILE A 15 -2.25 8.16 1.59
N LEU A 16 -2.94 9.21 1.15
CA LEU A 16 -4.12 9.72 1.86
C LEU A 16 -5.22 8.67 1.98
N TRP A 17 -5.44 7.89 0.92
CA TRP A 17 -6.40 6.79 0.91
C TRP A 17 -6.00 5.67 1.88
N ILE A 18 -4.72 5.29 1.95
CA ILE A 18 -4.19 4.34 2.94
C ILE A 18 -4.42 4.87 4.36
N VAL A 19 -4.04 6.11 4.64
CA VAL A 19 -4.19 6.75 5.95
C VAL A 19 -5.66 6.82 6.36
N HIS A 20 -6.56 7.11 5.42
CA HIS A 20 -8.00 7.11 5.69
C HIS A 20 -8.50 5.73 6.14
N HIS A 21 -8.13 4.67 5.42
CA HIS A 21 -8.52 3.30 5.79
C HIS A 21 -7.91 2.85 7.11
N PHE A 22 -6.67 3.25 7.38
CA PHE A 22 -5.99 2.99 8.65
C PHE A 22 -6.68 3.69 9.82
N ARG A 23 -7.12 4.94 9.64
CA ARG A 23 -7.91 5.67 10.66
C ARG A 23 -9.24 4.98 10.95
N LEU A 24 -9.94 4.47 9.92
CA LEU A 24 -11.17 3.72 10.12
C LEU A 24 -10.94 2.43 10.91
N LEU A 25 -9.84 1.71 10.61
CA LEU A 25 -9.44 0.53 11.35
C LEU A 25 -9.16 0.85 12.83
N ILE A 26 -8.34 1.86 13.10
CA ILE A 26 -8.03 2.29 14.48
C ILE A 26 -9.30 2.69 15.23
N LYS A 27 -10.24 3.39 14.58
CA LYS A 27 -11.50 3.79 15.22
C LYS A 27 -12.28 2.57 15.73
N LYS A 28 -12.30 1.48 14.97
CA LYS A 28 -12.96 0.22 15.35
C LYS A 28 -12.22 -0.55 16.44
N VAL A 29 -10.89 -0.59 16.38
CA VAL A 29 -10.08 -1.18 17.44
C VAL A 29 -10.26 -0.40 18.76
N LYS A 30 -10.28 0.93 18.70
CA LYS A 30 -10.53 1.80 19.87
C LYS A 30 -11.93 1.68 20.44
N SER A 31 -12.93 1.31 19.63
CA SER A 31 -14.29 1.07 20.13
C SER A 31 -14.47 -0.32 20.75
N GLY A 32 -13.40 -1.08 20.96
CA GLY A 32 -13.48 -2.43 21.53
C GLY A 32 -13.93 -3.50 20.54
N GLU A 33 -13.98 -3.20 19.24
CA GLU A 33 -14.40 -4.13 18.18
C GLU A 33 -13.21 -4.46 17.24
N PRO A 34 -12.13 -5.08 17.74
CA PRO A 34 -10.96 -5.41 16.92
C PRO A 34 -11.31 -6.43 15.83
N PHE A 35 -12.22 -7.37 16.09
CA PHE A 35 -12.66 -8.39 15.14
C PHE A 35 -14.04 -8.07 14.53
N HIS A 36 -14.20 -6.85 14.00
CA HIS A 36 -15.42 -6.50 13.26
C HIS A 36 -15.36 -7.01 11.81
N GLU A 37 -16.50 -7.43 11.22
CA GLU A 37 -16.61 -7.93 9.83
C GLU A 37 -15.95 -7.02 8.76
N ARG A 38 -15.87 -5.73 9.05
CA ARG A 38 -15.34 -4.70 8.14
C ARG A 38 -13.82 -4.55 8.25
N ASN A 39 -13.22 -4.92 9.38
CA ASN A 39 -11.79 -4.71 9.64
C ASN A 39 -10.90 -5.49 8.67
N PRO A 40 -11.16 -6.79 8.37
CA PRO A 40 -10.41 -7.51 7.34
C PRO A 40 -10.43 -6.82 5.97
N ARG A 41 -11.59 -6.29 5.57
CA ARG A 41 -11.73 -5.56 4.30
C ARG A 41 -10.93 -4.25 4.31
N LEU A 42 -10.89 -3.53 5.42
CA LEU A 42 -10.07 -2.32 5.57
C LEU A 42 -8.58 -2.65 5.50
N ILE A 43 -8.13 -3.72 6.16
CA ILE A 43 -6.73 -4.16 6.14
C ILE A 43 -6.32 -4.59 4.72
N ARG A 44 -7.17 -5.32 3.99
CA ARG A 44 -6.92 -5.67 2.58
C ARG A 44 -6.78 -4.43 1.71
N LYS A 45 -7.63 -3.41 1.89
CA LYS A 45 -7.53 -2.15 1.17
C LYS A 45 -6.19 -1.47 1.44
N ILE A 46 -5.76 -1.40 2.70
CA ILE A 46 -4.44 -0.86 3.06
C ILE A 46 -3.32 -1.62 2.33
N ALA A 47 -3.34 -2.95 2.34
CA ALA A 47 -2.35 -3.76 1.64
C ALA A 47 -2.31 -3.47 0.13
N ILE A 48 -3.47 -3.42 -0.53
CA ILE A 48 -3.57 -3.07 -1.95
C ILE A 48 -2.99 -1.68 -2.20
N GLY A 49 -3.28 -0.70 -1.32
CA GLY A 49 -2.71 0.63 -1.41
C GLY A 49 -1.19 0.61 -1.37
N VAL A 50 -0.59 -0.13 -0.42
CA VAL A 50 0.87 -0.27 -0.30
C VAL A 50 1.48 -0.91 -1.55
N LEU A 51 0.86 -1.98 -2.07
CA LEU A 51 1.32 -2.70 -3.26
C LEU A 51 1.24 -1.83 -4.53
N VAL A 52 0.19 -1.01 -4.66
CA VAL A 52 -0.01 -0.13 -5.82
C VAL A 52 0.84 1.14 -5.73
N TRP A 53 1.12 1.62 -4.52
CA TRP A 53 1.92 2.83 -4.31
C TRP A 53 3.37 2.68 -4.79
N GLY A 54 3.98 1.51 -4.59
CA GLY A 54 5.36 1.24 -4.99
C GLY A 54 5.63 1.49 -6.49
N PRO A 55 4.91 0.80 -7.40
CA PRO A 55 5.05 1.01 -8.85
C PRO A 55 4.83 2.46 -9.29
N ILE A 56 3.80 3.13 -8.74
CA ILE A 56 3.49 4.52 -9.10
C ILE A 56 4.62 5.46 -8.69
N ARG A 57 5.22 5.25 -7.51
CA ARG A 57 6.39 6.02 -7.07
C ARG A 57 7.61 5.79 -7.96
N MET A 58 7.85 4.55 -8.39
CA MET A 58 8.95 4.25 -9.32
C MET A 58 8.76 4.97 -10.66
N MET A 59 7.54 5.01 -11.19
CA MET A 59 7.22 5.76 -12.40
C MET A 59 7.44 7.27 -12.23
N SER A 60 7.10 7.85 -11.06
CA SER A 60 7.40 9.25 -10.75
C SER A 60 8.90 9.53 -10.75
N PHE A 61 9.70 8.66 -10.14
CA PHE A 61 11.16 8.83 -10.05
C PHE A 61 11.83 8.70 -11.42
N ALA A 62 11.45 7.69 -12.22
CA ALA A 62 11.94 7.52 -13.59
C ALA A 62 11.58 8.71 -14.49
N GLY A 63 10.35 9.23 -14.39
CA GLY A 63 9.92 10.40 -15.14
C GLY A 63 10.67 11.68 -14.75
N TRP A 64 11.07 11.82 -13.49
CA TRP A 64 11.91 12.93 -13.01
C TRP A 64 13.36 12.79 -13.47
N GLY A 65 13.93 11.58 -13.40
CA GLY A 65 15.29 11.30 -13.85
C GLY A 65 15.48 11.60 -15.34
N LEU A 66 14.55 11.15 -16.18
CA LEU A 66 14.55 11.48 -17.62
C LEU A 66 14.43 12.98 -17.90
N PHE A 67 13.69 13.72 -17.06
CA PHE A 67 13.52 15.15 -17.21
C PHE A 67 14.76 15.95 -16.81
N MET A 68 15.37 15.62 -15.67
CA MET A 68 16.59 16.29 -15.18
C MET A 68 17.82 15.99 -16.04
N LEU A 69 17.85 14.83 -16.73
CA LEU A 69 19.00 14.35 -17.51
C LEU A 69 18.88 14.59 -19.02
N GLY A 70 17.83 15.26 -19.50
CA GLY A 70 17.56 15.53 -20.91
C GLY A 70 18.58 16.43 -21.65
N GLY A 71 19.79 16.63 -21.12
CA GLY A 71 20.87 17.39 -21.74
C GLY A 71 22.25 16.70 -21.75
N ILE A 72 22.38 15.44 -21.32
CA ILE A 72 23.68 14.73 -21.27
C ILE A 72 23.55 13.34 -21.90
N ASP A 73 24.44 13.07 -22.87
CA ASP A 73 24.47 11.87 -23.71
C ASP A 73 24.56 10.53 -22.92
N PHE A 74 23.94 9.52 -23.53
CA PHE A 74 23.50 8.25 -22.96
C PHE A 74 24.52 7.09 -23.10
N PRO A 75 25.40 6.83 -22.11
CA PRO A 75 25.81 5.42 -21.92
C PRO A 75 25.63 4.87 -20.50
N ARG A 76 25.26 5.68 -19.49
CA ARG A 76 25.22 5.21 -18.08
C ARG A 76 23.84 5.00 -17.46
N LEU A 77 22.76 5.42 -18.12
CA LEU A 77 21.39 5.25 -17.59
C LEU A 77 20.78 3.86 -17.86
N ALA A 78 21.42 3.03 -18.69
CA ALA A 78 20.90 1.73 -19.10
C ALA A 78 21.10 0.59 -18.07
N MET A 79 21.81 0.81 -16.94
CA MET A 79 22.10 -0.25 -15.97
C MET A 79 21.85 0.10 -14.49
N MET A 80 21.13 1.20 -14.22
CA MET A 80 20.61 1.49 -12.87
C MET A 80 19.09 1.36 -12.78
N SER A 81 18.49 0.50 -13.61
CA SER A 81 17.28 -0.23 -13.19
C SER A 81 17.68 -1.29 -12.16
N HIS A 82 18.37 -0.90 -11.10
CA HIS A 82 18.36 -1.70 -9.90
C HIS A 82 16.88 -1.76 -9.52
N PHE A 83 16.29 -2.95 -9.66
CA PHE A 83 15.15 -3.33 -8.83
C PHE A 83 15.52 -2.91 -7.43
N THR A 84 15.00 -1.76 -7.00
CA THR A 84 15.47 -1.14 -5.77
C THR A 84 15.00 -2.07 -4.66
N PRO A 85 15.83 -2.37 -3.64
CA PRO A 85 15.44 -3.23 -2.52
C PRO A 85 14.06 -2.86 -1.96
N LEU A 86 13.75 -1.57 -2.03
CA LEU A 86 12.47 -0.95 -1.68
C LEU A 86 11.23 -1.60 -2.33
N THR A 87 11.30 -2.08 -3.58
CA THR A 87 10.13 -2.66 -4.27
C THR A 87 9.82 -4.05 -3.74
N LEU A 88 10.85 -4.87 -3.50
CA LEU A 88 10.67 -6.18 -2.86
C LEU A 88 10.19 -6.02 -1.43
N GLU A 89 10.77 -5.08 -0.68
CA GLU A 89 10.34 -4.75 0.67
C GLU A 89 8.85 -4.36 0.73
N LEU A 90 8.39 -3.49 -0.17
CA LEU A 90 6.98 -3.11 -0.25
C LEU A 90 6.05 -4.28 -0.59
N ILE A 91 6.50 -5.22 -1.44
CA ILE A 91 5.75 -6.44 -1.72
C ILE A 91 5.62 -7.28 -0.45
N PHE A 92 6.72 -7.52 0.27
CA PHE A 92 6.69 -8.27 1.53
C PHE A 92 5.83 -7.58 2.60
N ILE A 93 5.91 -6.25 2.73
CA ILE A 93 5.04 -5.47 3.64
C ILE A 93 3.58 -5.65 3.23
N GLY A 94 3.25 -5.49 1.95
CA GLY A 94 1.88 -5.67 1.44
C GLY A 94 1.34 -7.08 1.72
N LEU A 95 2.16 -8.11 1.47
CA LEU A 95 1.82 -9.50 1.79
C LEU A 95 1.65 -9.73 3.29
N GLY A 96 2.53 -9.15 4.12
CA GLY A 96 2.40 -9.20 5.58
C GLY A 96 1.09 -8.57 6.06
N ILE A 97 0.69 -7.43 5.50
CA ILE A 97 -0.59 -6.78 5.81
C ILE A 97 -1.76 -7.66 5.34
N LEU A 98 -1.67 -8.33 4.18
CA LEU A 98 -2.69 -9.30 3.75
C LEU A 98 -2.83 -10.48 4.69
N LEU A 99 -1.71 -11.01 5.21
CA LEU A 99 -1.73 -12.06 6.22
C LEU A 99 -2.43 -11.59 7.49
N ILE A 100 -2.16 -10.37 7.96
CA ILE A 100 -2.89 -9.77 9.08
C ILE A 100 -4.38 -9.70 8.78
N ALA A 101 -4.78 -9.29 7.57
CA ALA A 101 -6.19 -9.27 7.18
C ALA A 101 -6.85 -10.64 7.28
N GLN A 102 -6.13 -11.70 6.89
CA GLN A 102 -6.61 -13.08 6.97
C GLN A 102 -6.80 -13.54 8.42
N VAL A 103 -5.85 -13.20 9.30
CA VAL A 103 -5.95 -13.49 10.74
C VAL A 103 -7.17 -12.81 11.36
N PHE A 104 -7.41 -11.54 11.02
CA PHE A 104 -8.59 -10.81 11.50
C PHE A 104 -9.90 -11.41 10.97
N GLU A 105 -9.91 -11.90 9.73
CA GLU A 105 -11.10 -12.57 9.18
C GLU A 105 -11.40 -13.87 9.92
N TYR A 106 -10.36 -14.66 10.21
CA TYR A 106 -10.50 -15.88 10.99
C TYR A 106 -10.96 -15.61 12.42
N GLY A 107 -10.37 -14.60 13.09
CA GLY A 107 -10.79 -14.18 14.42
C GLY A 107 -12.26 -13.73 14.49
N TYR A 108 -12.73 -12.99 13.48
CA TYR A 108 -14.15 -12.62 13.38
C TYR A 108 -15.06 -13.85 13.22
N ARG A 109 -14.68 -14.83 12.39
CA ARG A 109 -15.47 -16.06 12.20
C ARG A 109 -15.57 -16.86 13.50
N LEU A 110 -14.45 -17.03 14.21
CA LEU A 110 -14.42 -17.70 15.51
C LEU A 110 -15.32 -17.01 16.53
N GLN A 111 -15.23 -15.68 16.64
CA GLN A 111 -16.08 -14.92 17.56
C GLN A 111 -17.56 -15.10 17.22
N LYS A 112 -17.91 -15.05 15.94
CA LYS A 112 -19.29 -15.25 15.48
C LYS A 112 -19.81 -16.66 15.78
N GLU A 113 -18.98 -17.69 15.66
CA GLU A 113 -19.35 -19.07 16.01
C GLU A 113 -19.59 -19.23 17.51
N GLN A 114 -18.75 -18.61 18.34
CA GLN A 114 -18.93 -18.59 19.80
C GLN A 114 -20.22 -17.85 20.22
N ASP A 115 -20.52 -16.70 19.61
CA ASP A 115 -21.73 -15.93 19.91
C ASP A 115 -23.03 -16.67 19.53
N LEU A 116 -22.96 -17.68 18.65
CA LEU A 116 -24.11 -18.49 18.23
C LEU A 116 -24.30 -19.77 19.06
N THR A 117 -23.32 -20.13 19.89
CA THR A 117 -23.33 -21.37 20.70
C THR A 117 -23.59 -21.14 22.18
N VAL A 118 -23.55 -19.88 22.64
CA VAL A 118 -23.98 -19.43 23.97
C VAL A 118 -25.43 -18.97 23.90
#